data_AF-A0A941EI42-F1
#
_entry.id   AF-A0A941EI42-F1
#
_cell.length_a   1.000
_cell.length_b   1.000
_cell.length_c   1.000
_cell.angle_alpha   90.00
_cell.angle_beta   90.00
_cell.angle_gamma   90.00
#
_symmetry.space_group_name_H-M   'P 1'
#
loop_
_entity.id
_entity.type
_entity.pdbx_description
1 polymer ?
#
loop_
_entity_poly.entity_id
_entity_poly.type
_entity_poly.pdbx_seq_one_letter_code
_entity_poly.pdbx_strand_id
1 'polypeptide(L)'
;MFAALAEFIRELIIQGANEGLDAARARGQRLGRPPAMTPEQVKHARDLLTQPENTISSVVRLLNVSRSTIYKHVPELAQGRPAVPGQRAEELEGSPS
;
A
#
# COMPACT_ATOMS: atom_id res chain seq x y z
N MET A 1 45.48 -4.82 -17.98
CA MET A 1 45.48 -3.35 -18.16
C MET A 1 44.06 -2.78 -18.17
N PHE A 2 43.16 -3.23 -19.06
CA PHE A 2 41.80 -2.68 -19.15
C PHE A 2 40.89 -2.96 -17.94
N ALA A 3 41.10 -4.08 -17.22
CA ALA A 3 40.30 -4.42 -16.04
C ALA A 3 40.41 -3.38 -14.92
N ALA A 4 41.63 -2.95 -14.57
CA ALA A 4 41.84 -1.94 -13.53
C ALA A 4 41.22 -0.58 -13.89
N LEU A 5 41.26 -0.19 -15.17
CA LEU A 5 40.61 1.01 -15.66
C LEU A 5 39.08 0.91 -15.61
N ALA A 6 38.53 -0.26 -15.97
CA ALA A 6 37.09 -0.50 -15.93
C ALA A 6 36.54 -0.42 -14.49
N GLU A 7 37.25 -0.99 -13.51
CA GLU A 7 36.89 -0.88 -12.10
C GLU A 7 36.95 0.58 -11.60
N PHE A 8 37.97 1.34 -11.99
CA PHE A 8 38.07 2.75 -11.65
C PHE A 8 36.89 3.58 -12.19
N ILE A 9 36.52 3.37 -13.46
CA ILE A 9 35.37 4.06 -14.07
C ILE A 9 34.06 3.65 -13.39
N ARG A 10 33.91 2.36 -13.05
CA ARG A 10 32.74 1.87 -12.31
C ARG A 10 32.58 2.58 -10.97
N GLU A 11 33.68 2.74 -10.23
CA GLU A 11 33.68 3.43 -8.95
C GLU A 11 33.27 4.90 -9.09
N LEU A 12 33.81 5.62 -10.09
CA LEU A 12 33.41 7.00 -10.38
C LEU A 12 31.91 7.13 -10.71
N ILE A 13 31.34 6.18 -11.45
CA ILE A 13 29.91 6.17 -11.77
C ILE A 13 29.07 5.97 -10.49
N ILE A 14 29.48 5.07 -9.61
CA ILE A 14 28.80 4.81 -8.33
C ILE A 14 28.86 6.05 -7.45
N GLN A 15 30.02 6.68 -7.35
CA GLN A 15 30.20 7.93 -6.59
C GLN A 15 29.26 9.02 -7.09
N GLY A 16 29.24 9.28 -8.40
CA GLY A 16 28.33 10.29 -8.98
C GLY A 16 26.84 9.95 -8.79
N ALA A 17 26.47 8.66 -8.85
CA ALA A 17 25.10 8.23 -8.56
C ALA A 17 24.71 8.51 -7.10
N ASN A 18 25.61 8.22 -6.15
CA ASN A 18 25.39 8.48 -4.73
C ASN A 18 25.26 9.98 -4.44
N GLU A 19 26.15 10.80 -4.99
CA GLU A 19 26.08 12.27 -4.89
C GLU A 19 24.75 12.81 -5.44
N GLY A 20 24.29 12.28 -6.58
CA GLY A 20 22.99 12.64 -7.16
C GLY A 20 21.81 12.25 -6.26
N LEU A 21 21.84 11.07 -5.66
CA LEU A 21 20.83 10.61 -4.70
C LEU A 21 20.83 11.48 -3.43
N ASP A 22 21.99 11.84 -2.91
CA ASP A 22 22.11 12.70 -1.73
C ASP A 22 21.61 14.11 -2.01
N ALA A 23 21.93 14.67 -3.18
CA ALA A 23 21.38 15.95 -3.60
C ALA A 23 19.84 15.89 -3.74
N ALA A 24 19.28 14.79 -4.26
CA ALA A 24 17.83 14.59 -4.34
C ALA A 24 17.18 14.48 -2.95
N ARG A 25 17.82 13.76 -2.01
CA ARG A 25 17.37 13.68 -0.60
C ARG A 25 17.40 15.05 0.07
N ALA A 26 18.46 15.83 -0.12
CA ALA A 26 18.60 17.17 0.45
C ALA A 26 17.51 18.14 -0.06
N ARG A 27 17.04 17.97 -1.30
CA ARG A 27 15.89 18.70 -1.85
C ARG A 27 14.53 18.18 -1.37
N GLY A 28 14.49 17.13 -0.54
CA GLY A 28 13.25 16.50 -0.07
C GLY A 28 12.54 15.68 -1.16
N GLN A 29 13.22 15.30 -2.24
CA GLN A 29 12.62 14.53 -3.31
C GLN A 29 12.39 13.08 -2.86
N ARG A 30 11.17 12.57 -3.07
CA ARG A 30 10.84 11.19 -2.74
C ARG A 30 11.56 10.25 -3.72
N LEU A 31 12.54 9.52 -3.22
CA LEU A 31 13.23 8.46 -3.95
C LEU A 31 12.43 7.14 -3.91
N GLY A 32 12.60 6.30 -4.93
CA GLY A 32 12.00 4.97 -5.00
C GLY A 32 10.53 4.92 -5.42
N ARG A 33 9.92 3.73 -5.30
CA ARG A 33 8.56 3.45 -5.75
C ARG A 33 7.52 4.31 -4.99
N PRO A 34 6.54 4.92 -5.67
CA PRO A 34 5.41 5.58 -5.01
C PRO A 34 4.72 4.71 -3.96
N PRO A 35 4.17 5.31 -2.89
CA PRO A 35 3.27 4.61 -1.98
C PRO A 35 2.12 3.96 -2.77
N ALA A 36 1.69 2.77 -2.33
CA ALA A 36 0.59 2.05 -2.96
C ALA A 36 -0.79 2.68 -2.68
N MET A 37 -0.87 3.53 -1.65
CA MET A 37 -2.07 4.30 -1.29
C MET A 37 -1.69 5.73 -0.94
N THR A 38 -2.52 6.69 -1.36
CA THR A 38 -2.43 8.08 -0.89
C THR A 38 -3.03 8.21 0.51
N PRO A 39 -2.69 9.26 1.27
CA PRO A 39 -3.31 9.52 2.58
C PRO A 39 -4.84 9.60 2.52
N GLU A 40 -5.38 10.16 1.44
CA GLU A 40 -6.83 10.28 1.20
C GLU A 40 -7.45 8.90 0.97
N GLN A 41 -6.78 8.02 0.22
CA GLN A 41 -7.23 6.64 0.02
C GLN A 41 -7.20 5.85 1.33
N VAL A 42 -6.22 6.08 2.21
CA VAL A 42 -6.17 5.46 3.54
C VAL A 42 -7.34 5.93 4.41
N LYS A 43 -7.63 7.22 4.40
CA LYS A 43 -8.80 7.78 5.09
C LYS A 43 -10.10 7.18 4.55
N HIS A 44 -10.27 7.16 3.23
CA HIS A 44 -11.44 6.61 2.59
C HIS A 44 -11.63 5.10 2.90
N ALA A 45 -10.54 4.33 2.89
CA ALA A 45 -10.56 2.93 3.27
C ALA A 45 -11.04 2.73 4.72
N ARG A 46 -10.58 3.59 5.66
CA ARG A 46 -11.00 3.55 7.06
C ARG A 46 -12.48 3.88 7.20
N ASP A 47 -12.94 4.93 6.54
CA ASP A 47 -14.35 5.35 6.59
C ASP A 47 -15.28 4.27 6.03
N LEU A 48 -14.91 3.66 4.89
CA LEU A 48 -15.67 2.57 4.30
C LEU A 48 -15.74 1.35 5.21
N LEU A 49 -14.60 0.94 5.79
CA LEU A 49 -14.52 -0.24 6.65
C LEU A 49 -15.13 -0.05 8.05
N THR A 50 -15.46 1.20 8.41
CA THR A 50 -16.25 1.49 9.63
C THR A 50 -17.73 1.16 9.42
N GLN A 51 -18.20 1.16 8.16
CA GLN A 51 -19.59 0.82 7.84
C GLN A 51 -19.75 -0.71 7.79
N PRO A 52 -20.76 -1.26 8.48
CA PRO A 52 -20.94 -2.70 8.61
C PRO A 52 -21.24 -3.41 7.27
N GLU A 53 -21.80 -2.68 6.30
CA GLU A 53 -22.16 -3.24 4.98
C GLU A 53 -20.94 -3.47 4.07
N ASN A 54 -19.80 -2.85 4.38
CA ASN A 54 -18.63 -2.90 3.52
C ASN A 54 -17.67 -4.02 3.94
N THR A 55 -17.35 -4.88 2.98
CA THR A 55 -16.34 -5.92 3.18
C THR A 55 -14.96 -5.45 2.75
N ILE A 56 -13.91 -6.04 3.32
CA ILE A 56 -12.54 -5.82 2.84
C ILE A 56 -12.44 -6.13 1.33
N SER A 57 -13.19 -7.14 0.86
CA SER A 57 -13.22 -7.53 -0.56
C SER A 57 -13.84 -6.47 -1.49
N SER A 58 -14.88 -5.76 -1.04
CA SER A 58 -15.45 -4.67 -1.84
C SER A 58 -14.53 -3.46 -1.86
N VAL A 59 -13.93 -3.11 -0.71
CA VAL A 59 -13.03 -1.96 -0.57
C VAL A 59 -11.74 -2.13 -1.39
N VAL A 60 -11.13 -3.32 -1.41
CA VAL A 60 -9.93 -3.57 -2.25
C VAL A 60 -10.21 -3.45 -3.75
N ARG A 61 -11.42 -3.86 -4.20
CA ARG A 61 -11.84 -3.73 -5.60
C ARG A 61 -12.09 -2.27 -5.94
N LEU A 62 -12.76 -1.54 -5.05
CA LEU A 62 -13.06 -0.12 -5.23
C LEU A 62 -11.80 0.73 -5.30
N LEU A 63 -10.83 0.47 -4.42
CA LEU A 63 -9.57 1.22 -4.35
C LEU A 63 -8.49 0.68 -5.29
N ASN A 64 -8.76 -0.43 -6.00
CA ASN A 64 -7.81 -1.12 -6.89
C ASN A 64 -6.45 -1.43 -6.22
N VAL A 65 -6.49 -1.95 -4.99
CA VAL A 65 -5.31 -2.34 -4.22
C VAL A 65 -5.41 -3.78 -3.74
N SER A 66 -4.29 -4.38 -3.32
CA SER A 66 -4.34 -5.73 -2.74
C SER A 66 -4.85 -5.71 -1.30
N ARG A 67 -5.40 -6.84 -0.82
CA ARG A 67 -5.72 -7.02 0.62
C ARG A 67 -4.50 -6.78 1.51
N SER A 68 -3.31 -7.21 1.08
CA SER A 68 -2.06 -6.96 1.81
C SER A 68 -1.73 -5.46 1.92
N THR A 69 -2.10 -4.67 0.91
CA THR A 69 -1.92 -3.20 0.94
C THR A 69 -2.86 -2.57 1.98
N ILE A 70 -4.12 -3.00 2.05
CA ILE A 70 -5.06 -2.54 3.08
C ILE A 70 -4.54 -2.83 4.49
N TYR A 71 -4.16 -4.07 4.80
CA TYR A 71 -3.65 -4.41 6.14
C TYR A 71 -2.36 -3.67 6.51
N LYS A 72 -1.52 -3.34 5.52
CA LYS A 72 -0.29 -2.56 5.74
C LYS A 72 -0.59 -1.10 6.09
N HIS A 73 -1.62 -0.52 5.48
CA HIS A 73 -1.95 0.90 5.65
C HIS A 73 -3.05 1.15 6.70
N VAL A 74 -3.78 0.11 7.12
CA VAL A 74 -4.82 0.12 8.15
C VAL A 74 -4.51 -0.98 9.18
N PRO A 75 -3.49 -0.77 10.05
CA PRO A 75 -3.01 -1.78 10.99
C PRO A 75 -4.04 -2.19 12.05
N GLU A 76 -5.05 -1.36 12.30
CA GLU A 76 -6.15 -1.64 13.24
C GLU A 76 -6.92 -2.91 12.83
N LEU A 77 -6.94 -3.24 11.54
CA LEU A 77 -7.56 -4.47 11.02
C LEU A 77 -6.71 -5.72 11.27
N ALA A 78 -5.39 -5.56 11.42
CA ALA A 78 -4.47 -6.68 11.61
C ALA A 78 -4.34 -7.09 13.09
N GLN A 79 -4.57 -6.17 14.03
CA GLN A 79 -4.35 -6.38 15.47
C GLN A 79 -5.54 -7.01 16.22
N GLY A 80 -6.65 -7.30 15.53
CA GLY A 80 -7.76 -8.07 16.08
C GLY A 80 -8.78 -7.26 16.91
N ARG A 81 -9.90 -6.96 16.22
CA ARG A 81 -11.30 -6.64 16.67
C ARG A 81 -11.73 -5.19 17.00
N PRO A 82 -13.05 -4.88 16.81
CA PRO A 82 -14.22 -5.76 16.57
C PRO A 82 -14.65 -5.83 15.09
N ALA A 83 -14.92 -7.01 14.52
CA ALA A 83 -16.24 -7.66 14.50
C ALA A 83 -17.38 -6.73 14.05
N VAL A 84 -17.60 -6.67 12.74
CA VAL A 84 -18.90 -6.30 12.20
C VAL A 84 -19.81 -7.54 12.23
N PRO A 85 -20.92 -7.54 12.98
CA PRO A 85 -21.97 -8.54 12.81
C PRO A 85 -22.84 -8.10 11.63
N GLY A 86 -22.67 -8.74 10.48
CA GLY A 86 -23.45 -8.39 9.29
C GLY A 86 -23.12 -9.28 8.10
N GLN A 87 -23.31 -10.59 8.24
CA GLN A 87 -23.39 -11.55 7.12
C GLN A 87 -23.80 -12.97 7.59
N ARG A 88 -24.81 -13.06 8.44
CA ARG A 88 -25.56 -14.30 8.73
C ARG A 88 -27.02 -13.95 9.02
N ALA A 89 -27.79 -13.47 8.03
CA ALA A 89 -29.24 -13.27 8.26
C ALA A 89 -30.19 -13.17 7.05
N GLU A 90 -29.78 -13.04 5.78
CA GLU A 90 -30.76 -12.69 4.71
C GLU A 90 -30.79 -13.59 3.46
N GLU A 91 -30.50 -14.90 3.58
CA GLU A 91 -30.81 -15.87 2.51
C GLU A 91 -31.72 -17.03 2.96
N LEU A 92 -32.33 -16.94 4.15
CA LEU A 92 -33.27 -17.96 4.64
C LEU A 92 -34.58 -17.32 5.12
N GLU A 93 -35.32 -16.64 4.23
CA GLU A 93 -36.79 -16.70 4.24
C GLU A 93 -37.39 -16.14 2.95
N GLY A 94 -38.17 -16.95 2.23
CA GLY A 94 -39.28 -16.44 1.41
C GLY A 94 -39.20 -16.58 -0.11
N SER A 95 -39.39 -17.80 -0.63
CA SER A 95 -40.41 -17.96 -1.67
C SER A 95 -41.30 -19.15 -1.31
N PRO A 96 -42.53 -18.90 -0.80
CA PRO A 96 -43.53 -19.93 -0.61
C PRO A 96 -44.24 -20.31 -1.92
N SER A 97 -44.74 -21.54 -1.92
CA SER A 97 -45.59 -22.24 -2.91
C SER A 97 -44.88 -22.86 -4.12
#